data_AF-A0A955LE76-F1
#
_entry.id   AF-A0A955LE76-F1
#
_cell.length_a   1.000
_cell.length_b   1.000
_cell.length_c   1.000
_cell.angle_alpha   90.00
_cell.angle_beta   90.00
_cell.angle_gamma   90.00
#
_symmetry.space_group_name_H-M   'P 1'
#
loop_
_entity.id
_entity.type
_entity.pdbx_description
1 polymer ?
#
loop_
_entity_poly.entity_id
_entity_poly.type
_entity_poly.pdbx_seq_one_letter_code
_entity_poly.pdbx_strand_id
1 'polypeptide(L)'
;MQKLEVLHDQLPVKFRNMLLEIWGSLTNREKAAIVWLLLAAAVIFGNKYVRSSFLLLLKSFLHLQILIPFLLMFSYLSVVIYTARDFLIWDAETVKDILFWFSGSAFILFTNVPNFGNKNFFIKVLKENIGFLAIFVFLTNFYVLPLWAELFLLPFLVVLAIMVAIAGTKKEFSGANKLLSSIMSITGTLLLSYSVYNLILNFENFISIRTAQEFFLPTLLTIAAIPYLYLLALYSAYQTLFMRLNTLIKNKQLASKIKLKILLRFHFNLSALRKLSALRSSQLVNISGEKEIDSALEEAR
;
A
#
# COMPACT_ATOMS: atom_id res chain seq x y z
N MET A 1 -20.28 45.76 -1.69
CA MET A 1 -19.69 45.31 -0.42
C MET A 1 -20.66 44.45 0.40
N GLN A 2 -21.94 44.80 0.49
CA GLN A 2 -22.97 44.04 1.22
C GLN A 2 -23.13 42.54 0.82
N LYS A 3 -22.88 42.17 -0.44
CA LYS A 3 -22.92 40.77 -0.90
C LYS A 3 -21.72 39.92 -0.42
N LEU A 4 -20.57 40.55 -0.14
CA LEU A 4 -19.35 39.88 0.31
C LEU A 4 -19.36 39.63 1.84
N GLU A 5 -19.95 40.54 2.62
CA GLU A 5 -20.20 40.34 4.06
C GLU A 5 -21.21 39.22 4.32
N VAL A 6 -22.31 39.17 3.56
CA VAL A 6 -23.30 38.09 3.67
C VAL A 6 -22.71 36.72 3.29
N LEU A 7 -21.81 36.68 2.30
CA LEU A 7 -21.07 35.47 1.96
C LEU A 7 -20.07 35.06 3.06
N HIS A 8 -19.39 36.03 3.68
CA HIS A 8 -18.43 35.79 4.76
C HIS A 8 -19.10 35.23 6.03
N ASP A 9 -20.32 35.66 6.38
CA ASP A 9 -21.04 35.13 7.55
C ASP A 9 -21.73 33.78 7.29
N GLN A 10 -22.11 33.50 6.04
CA GLN A 10 -22.73 32.21 5.67
C GLN A 10 -21.70 31.09 5.42
N LEU A 11 -20.50 31.43 4.97
CA LEU A 11 -19.38 30.49 4.79
C LEU A 11 -19.03 29.68 6.05
N PRO A 12 -18.84 30.27 7.25
CA PRO A 12 -18.52 29.53 8.47
C PRO A 12 -19.69 28.68 8.96
N VAL A 13 -20.95 29.12 8.76
CA VAL A 13 -22.13 28.32 9.11
C VAL A 13 -22.29 27.12 8.17
N LYS A 14 -22.16 27.34 6.86
CA LYS A 14 -22.21 26.27 5.86
C LYS A 14 -21.07 25.27 6.05
N PHE A 15 -19.86 25.76 6.31
CA PHE A 15 -18.69 24.91 6.58
C PHE A 15 -18.87 24.10 7.87
N ARG A 16 -19.36 24.71 8.96
CA ARG A 16 -19.67 24.01 10.21
C ARG A 16 -20.72 22.92 9.99
N ASN A 17 -21.80 23.22 9.27
CA ASN A 17 -22.85 22.25 9.00
C ASN A 17 -22.33 21.09 8.14
N MET A 18 -21.53 21.38 7.12
CA MET A 18 -20.84 20.35 6.32
C MET A 18 -19.94 19.46 7.19
N LEU A 19 -19.18 20.05 8.14
CA LEU A 19 -18.35 19.27 9.06
C LEU A 19 -19.19 18.40 10.00
N LEU A 20 -20.33 18.90 10.48
CA LEU A 20 -21.25 18.14 11.32
C LEU A 20 -21.91 16.98 10.56
N GLU A 21 -22.28 17.19 9.29
CA GLU A 21 -22.79 16.13 8.41
C GLU A 21 -21.73 15.06 8.16
N ILE A 22 -20.50 15.47 7.83
CA ILE A 22 -19.37 14.54 7.66
C ILE A 22 -19.15 13.76 8.95
N TRP A 23 -19.05 14.44 10.10
CA TRP A 23 -18.86 13.80 11.41
C TRP A 23 -20.00 12.85 11.77
N GLY A 24 -21.24 13.21 11.44
CA GLY A 24 -22.42 12.37 11.60
C GLY A 24 -22.34 11.07 10.80
N SER A 25 -21.80 11.14 9.57
CA SER A 25 -21.63 9.98 8.68
C SER A 25 -20.51 9.02 9.06
N LEU A 26 -19.66 9.36 10.04
CA LEU A 26 -18.52 8.53 10.45
C LEU A 26 -18.91 7.51 11.52
N THR A 27 -18.33 6.32 11.40
CA THR A 27 -18.36 5.26 12.41
C THR A 27 -17.61 5.65 13.68
N ASN A 28 -17.89 4.98 14.80
CA ASN A 28 -17.17 5.21 16.06
C ASN A 28 -15.66 4.93 15.91
N ARG A 29 -15.28 3.97 15.07
CA ARG A 29 -13.89 3.66 14.75
C ARG A 29 -13.20 4.79 14.01
N GLU A 30 -13.83 5.33 12.97
CA GLU A 30 -13.28 6.47 12.21
C GLU A 30 -13.15 7.69 13.12
N LYS A 31 -14.15 7.96 13.97
CA LYS A 31 -14.09 9.02 14.98
C LYS A 31 -12.91 8.82 15.94
N ALA A 32 -12.74 7.62 16.48
CA ALA A 32 -11.60 7.31 17.37
C ALA A 32 -10.25 7.47 16.65
N ALA A 33 -10.15 7.00 15.40
CA ALA A 33 -8.94 7.16 14.58
C ALA A 33 -8.61 8.64 14.33
N ILE A 34 -9.61 9.48 14.02
CA ILE A 34 -9.42 10.93 13.84
C ILE A 34 -8.93 11.57 15.14
N VAL A 35 -9.55 11.25 16.29
CA VAL A 35 -9.12 11.77 17.59
C VAL A 35 -7.65 11.42 17.85
N TRP A 36 -7.24 10.17 17.64
CA TRP A 36 -5.86 9.74 17.83
C TRP A 36 -4.88 10.33 16.82
N LEU A 37 -5.29 10.52 15.56
CA LEU A 37 -4.47 11.21 14.55
C LEU A 37 -4.24 12.69 14.92
N LEU A 38 -5.26 13.37 15.45
CA LEU A 38 -5.13 14.75 15.93
C LEU A 38 -4.22 14.84 17.16
N LEU A 39 -4.34 13.91 18.11
CA LEU A 39 -3.45 13.82 19.27
C LEU A 39 -2.01 13.55 18.83
N ALA A 40 -1.80 12.60 17.91
CA ALA A 40 -0.48 12.30 17.36
C ALA A 40 0.12 13.52 16.64
N ALA A 41 -0.68 14.23 15.84
CA ALA A 41 -0.27 15.47 15.20
C ALA A 41 0.13 16.54 16.23
N ALA A 42 -0.68 16.73 17.28
CA ALA A 42 -0.36 17.67 18.36
C ALA A 42 0.97 17.34 19.04
N VAL A 43 1.25 16.06 19.32
CA VAL A 43 2.53 15.62 19.88
C VAL A 43 3.69 15.87 18.91
N ILE A 44 3.52 15.52 17.64
CA ILE A 44 4.55 15.70 16.59
C ILE A 44 4.90 17.17 16.43
N PHE A 45 3.90 18.05 16.32
CA PHE A 45 4.12 19.48 16.08
C PHE A 45 4.45 20.27 17.35
N GLY A 46 4.06 19.78 18.54
CA GLY A 46 4.36 20.38 19.84
C GLY A 46 5.80 20.18 20.29
N ASN A 47 6.45 19.08 19.90
CA ASN A 47 7.85 18.81 20.27
C ASN A 47 8.81 19.09 19.10
N LYS A 48 9.73 20.04 19.27
CA LYS A 48 10.69 20.44 18.23
C LYS A 48 11.54 19.27 17.69
N TYR A 49 11.97 18.36 18.56
CA TYR A 49 12.78 17.20 18.18
C TYR A 49 11.97 16.19 17.36
N VAL A 50 10.75 15.87 17.83
CA VAL A 50 9.85 14.95 17.10
C VAL A 50 9.47 15.54 15.75
N ARG A 51 9.14 16.84 15.72
CA ARG A 51 8.84 17.57 14.48
C ARG A 51 9.99 17.49 13.48
N SER A 52 11.23 17.74 13.90
CA SER A 52 12.38 17.69 12.99
C SER A 52 12.60 16.29 12.42
N SER A 53 12.49 15.26 13.25
CA SER A 53 12.62 13.87 12.81
C SER A 53 11.50 13.47 11.85
N PHE A 54 10.26 13.87 12.15
CA PHE A 54 9.10 13.62 11.30
C PHE A 54 9.23 14.33 9.94
N LEU A 55 9.67 15.59 9.90
CA LEU A 55 9.88 16.31 8.65
C LEU A 55 11.00 15.69 7.80
N LEU A 56 12.04 15.14 8.43
CA LEU A 56 13.08 14.41 7.70
C LEU A 56 12.53 13.13 7.07
N LEU A 57 11.73 12.35 7.81
CA LEU A 57 11.03 11.18 7.28
C LEU A 57 10.10 11.55 6.12
N LEU A 58 9.31 12.61 6.28
CA LEU A 58 8.41 13.11 5.24
C LEU A 58 9.19 13.53 3.98
N LYS A 59 10.32 14.21 4.15
CA LYS A 59 11.19 14.61 3.04
C LYS A 59 11.79 13.40 2.32
N SER A 60 12.18 12.36 3.05
CA SER A 60 12.67 11.11 2.46
C SER A 60 11.57 10.38 1.68
N PHE A 61 10.35 10.35 2.22
CA PHE A 61 9.21 9.71 1.58
C PHE A 61 8.78 10.45 0.31
N LEU A 62 8.85 11.78 0.32
CA LEU A 62 8.54 12.65 -0.82
C LEU A 62 9.70 12.81 -1.81
N HIS A 63 10.73 11.98 -1.72
CA HIS A 63 11.78 11.97 -2.73
C HIS A 63 11.22 11.55 -4.09
N LEU A 64 11.61 12.23 -5.17
CA LEU A 64 11.05 12.04 -6.52
C LEU A 64 11.10 10.59 -7.01
N GLN A 65 12.10 9.81 -6.56
CA GLN A 65 12.23 8.39 -6.91
C GLN A 65 11.11 7.50 -6.33
N ILE A 66 10.48 7.90 -5.23
CA ILE A 66 9.34 7.21 -4.63
C ILE A 66 8.04 7.87 -5.09
N LEU A 67 8.01 9.20 -5.05
CA LEU A 67 6.81 9.98 -5.34
C LEU A 67 6.33 9.81 -6.78
N ILE A 68 7.22 9.83 -7.78
CA ILE A 68 6.82 9.72 -9.19
C ILE A 68 6.17 8.36 -9.48
N PRO A 69 6.79 7.20 -9.16
CA PRO A 69 6.13 5.91 -9.33
C PRO A 69 4.80 5.84 -8.57
N PHE A 70 4.75 6.32 -7.33
CA PHE A 70 3.53 6.24 -6.54
C PHE A 70 2.38 7.09 -7.14
N LEU A 71 2.67 8.29 -7.66
CA LEU A 71 1.70 9.12 -8.37
C LEU A 71 1.27 8.51 -9.70
N LEU A 72 2.17 7.86 -10.44
CA LEU A 72 1.83 7.14 -11.65
C LEU A 72 0.90 5.95 -11.36
N MET A 73 1.13 5.23 -10.25
CA MET A 73 0.23 4.18 -9.79
C MET A 73 -1.16 4.73 -9.46
N PHE A 74 -1.22 5.85 -8.74
CA PHE A 74 -2.48 6.53 -8.42
C PHE A 74 -3.25 6.94 -9.69
N SER A 75 -2.56 7.56 -10.63
CA SER A 75 -3.13 7.98 -11.92
C SER A 75 -3.62 6.78 -12.73
N TYR A 76 -2.83 5.71 -12.81
CA TYR A 76 -3.21 4.49 -13.51
C TYR A 76 -4.47 3.88 -12.90
N LEU A 77 -4.52 3.72 -11.58
CA LEU A 77 -5.69 3.18 -10.90
C LEU A 77 -6.91 4.09 -11.06
N SER A 78 -6.74 5.41 -11.01
CA SER A 78 -7.83 6.35 -11.27
C SER A 78 -8.43 6.17 -12.67
N VAL A 79 -7.61 5.93 -13.69
CA VAL A 79 -8.08 5.62 -15.04
C VAL A 79 -8.82 4.27 -15.07
N VAL A 80 -8.25 3.21 -14.49
CA VAL A 80 -8.89 1.88 -14.43
C VAL A 80 -10.26 1.97 -13.76
N ILE A 81 -10.30 2.65 -12.62
CA ILE A 81 -11.50 2.86 -11.83
C ILE A 81 -12.53 3.70 -12.61
N TYR A 82 -12.10 4.78 -13.27
CA TYR A 82 -12.97 5.60 -14.12
C TYR A 82 -13.55 4.79 -15.30
N THR A 83 -12.77 3.92 -15.94
CA THR A 83 -13.26 3.05 -17.01
C THR A 83 -14.20 1.95 -16.51
N ALA A 84 -14.05 1.53 -15.25
CA ALA A 84 -14.91 0.55 -14.61
C ALA A 84 -16.20 1.17 -14.04
N ARG A 85 -16.49 2.44 -14.38
CA ARG A 85 -17.56 3.21 -13.76
C ARG A 85 -18.95 2.57 -13.92
N ASP A 86 -19.19 1.97 -15.08
CA ASP A 86 -20.48 1.37 -15.40
C ASP A 86 -20.70 0.01 -14.70
N PHE A 87 -19.62 -0.60 -14.17
CA PHE A 87 -19.66 -1.91 -13.52
C PHE A 87 -19.66 -1.83 -11.99
N LEU A 88 -19.19 -0.73 -11.41
CA LEU A 88 -19.22 -0.49 -9.97
C LEU A 88 -20.32 0.51 -9.62
N ILE A 89 -21.17 0.19 -8.64
CA ILE A 89 -22.13 1.16 -8.12
C ILE A 89 -21.34 2.22 -7.35
N TRP A 90 -21.39 3.46 -7.81
CA TRP A 90 -20.60 4.55 -7.24
C TRP A 90 -21.35 5.32 -6.16
N ASP A 91 -20.75 5.39 -4.98
CA ASP A 91 -21.18 6.27 -3.90
C ASP A 91 -19.97 6.89 -3.18
N ALA A 92 -20.24 7.83 -2.26
CA ALA A 92 -19.22 8.48 -1.46
C ALA A 92 -18.44 7.51 -0.55
N GLU A 93 -19.06 6.39 -0.19
CA GLU A 93 -18.44 5.39 0.68
C GLU A 93 -17.40 4.55 -0.09
N THR A 94 -17.67 4.22 -1.35
CA THR A 94 -16.73 3.55 -2.27
C THR A 94 -15.43 4.35 -2.43
N VAL A 95 -15.51 5.69 -2.43
CA VAL A 95 -14.32 6.56 -2.46
C VAL A 95 -13.51 6.44 -1.16
N LYS A 96 -14.16 6.34 0.01
CA LYS A 96 -13.48 6.12 1.29
C LYS A 96 -12.71 4.79 1.27
N ASP A 97 -13.32 3.74 0.71
CA ASP A 97 -12.70 2.41 0.61
C ASP A 97 -11.46 2.42 -0.30
N ILE A 98 -11.52 3.11 -1.44
CA ILE A 98 -10.37 3.28 -2.34
C ILE A 98 -9.23 4.02 -1.63
N LEU A 99 -9.53 5.12 -0.93
CA LEU A 99 -8.53 5.88 -0.17
C LEU A 99 -7.90 5.04 0.95
N PHE A 100 -8.72 4.25 1.64
CA PHE A 100 -8.26 3.35 2.68
C PHE A 100 -7.30 2.29 2.10
N TRP A 101 -7.69 1.61 1.02
CA TRP A 101 -6.84 0.65 0.32
C TRP A 101 -5.53 1.28 -0.17
N PHE A 102 -5.59 2.51 -0.67
CA PHE A 102 -4.40 3.23 -1.14
C PHE A 102 -3.43 3.56 -0.01
N SER A 103 -3.94 3.89 1.19
CA SER A 103 -3.12 4.24 2.36
C SER A 103 -2.33 3.05 2.93
N GLY A 104 -2.88 1.84 2.84
CA GLY A 104 -2.27 0.63 3.40
C GLY A 104 -1.77 -0.34 2.33
N SER A 105 -2.70 -1.04 1.69
CA SER A 105 -2.42 -2.14 0.75
C SER A 105 -1.55 -1.69 -0.43
N ALA A 106 -1.82 -0.53 -1.03
CA ALA A 106 -1.03 -0.05 -2.16
C ALA A 106 0.44 0.19 -1.79
N PHE A 107 0.70 0.68 -0.58
CA PHE A 107 2.07 0.85 -0.08
C PHE A 107 2.77 -0.50 0.17
N ILE A 108 2.07 -1.47 0.74
CA ILE A 108 2.59 -2.84 0.94
C ILE A 108 2.94 -3.48 -0.41
N LEU A 109 2.07 -3.34 -1.40
CA LEU A 109 2.33 -3.84 -2.76
C LEU A 109 3.54 -3.13 -3.40
N PHE A 110 3.64 -1.81 -3.23
CA PHE A 110 4.72 -1.00 -3.76
C PHE A 110 6.09 -1.40 -3.18
N THR A 111 6.18 -1.62 -1.87
CA THR A 111 7.43 -2.06 -1.22
C THR A 111 7.86 -3.47 -1.66
N ASN A 112 6.92 -4.28 -2.13
CA ASN A 112 7.19 -5.62 -2.63
C ASN A 112 7.43 -5.71 -4.15
N VAL A 113 7.53 -4.58 -4.87
CA VAL A 113 7.85 -4.52 -6.32
C VAL A 113 9.00 -5.45 -6.73
N PRO A 114 10.11 -5.60 -5.95
CA PRO A 114 11.19 -6.53 -6.29
C PRO A 114 10.77 -8.00 -6.38
N ASN A 115 9.63 -8.39 -5.83
CA ASN A 115 9.14 -9.77 -5.84
C ASN A 115 8.21 -10.07 -7.03
N PHE A 116 7.67 -9.04 -7.69
CA PHE A 116 6.87 -9.20 -8.91
C PHE A 116 7.77 -9.75 -10.01
N GLY A 117 7.41 -10.89 -10.60
CA GLY A 117 8.25 -11.70 -11.49
C GLY A 117 8.31 -13.17 -11.10
N ASN A 118 8.02 -13.49 -9.83
CA ASN A 118 7.77 -14.85 -9.38
C ASN A 118 6.27 -15.17 -9.45
N LYS A 119 5.87 -16.20 -10.20
CA LYS A 119 4.44 -16.61 -10.33
C LYS A 119 3.80 -16.92 -8.97
N ASN A 120 4.57 -17.51 -8.05
CA ASN A 120 4.07 -17.86 -6.71
C ASN A 120 3.85 -16.62 -5.84
N PHE A 121 4.57 -15.53 -6.12
CA PHE A 121 4.40 -14.29 -5.38
C PHE A 121 3.03 -13.65 -5.62
N PHE A 122 2.51 -13.71 -6.86
CA PHE A 122 1.16 -13.21 -7.15
C PHE A 122 0.09 -13.97 -6.34
N ILE A 123 0.10 -15.30 -6.40
CA ILE A 123 -0.88 -16.12 -5.67
C ILE A 123 -0.76 -15.88 -4.17
N LYS A 124 0.47 -15.72 -3.65
CA LYS A 124 0.72 -15.38 -2.25
C LYS A 124 0.08 -14.04 -1.87
N VAL A 125 0.39 -12.97 -2.61
CA VAL A 125 -0.15 -11.62 -2.37
C VAL A 125 -1.67 -11.61 -2.42
N LEU A 126 -2.27 -12.31 -3.39
CA LEU A 126 -3.72 -12.36 -3.52
C LEU A 126 -4.36 -13.08 -2.33
N LYS A 127 -3.81 -14.23 -1.91
CA LYS A 127 -4.31 -14.98 -0.74
C LYS A 127 -4.17 -14.19 0.55
N GLU A 128 -3.02 -13.54 0.77
CA GLU A 128 -2.78 -12.71 1.95
C GLU A 128 -3.69 -11.49 1.99
N ASN A 129 -3.88 -10.80 0.86
CA ASN A 129 -4.81 -9.67 0.78
C ASN A 129 -6.26 -10.11 1.00
N ILE A 130 -6.74 -11.16 0.33
CA ILE A 130 -8.14 -11.63 0.49
C ILE A 130 -8.41 -12.03 1.94
N GLY A 131 -7.49 -12.77 2.58
CA GLY A 131 -7.65 -13.18 3.98
C GLY A 131 -7.69 -12.00 4.94
N PHE A 132 -6.77 -11.04 4.77
CA PHE A 132 -6.74 -9.81 5.57
C PHE A 132 -7.99 -8.94 5.35
N LEU A 133 -8.38 -8.75 4.10
CA LEU A 133 -9.56 -7.96 3.72
C LEU A 133 -10.85 -8.58 4.23
N ALA A 134 -10.97 -9.92 4.16
CA ALA A 134 -12.11 -10.64 4.72
C ALA A 134 -12.26 -10.36 6.22
N ILE A 135 -11.16 -10.50 6.98
CA ILE A 135 -11.13 -10.19 8.41
C ILE A 135 -11.44 -8.71 8.65
N PHE A 136 -10.85 -7.83 7.86
CA PHE A 136 -11.02 -6.38 8.01
C PHE A 136 -12.46 -5.94 7.78
N VAL A 137 -13.07 -6.31 6.66
CA VAL A 137 -14.47 -5.99 6.31
C VAL A 137 -15.43 -6.55 7.36
N PHE A 138 -15.15 -7.76 7.85
CA PHE A 138 -15.92 -8.37 8.90
C PHE A 138 -15.84 -7.59 10.22
N LEU A 139 -14.63 -7.18 10.59
CA LEU A 139 -14.42 -6.33 11.76
C LEU A 139 -15.01 -4.93 11.54
N THR A 140 -14.91 -4.28 10.39
CA THR A 140 -15.51 -2.93 10.19
C THR A 140 -17.03 -2.96 10.26
N ASN A 141 -17.66 -4.00 9.72
CA ASN A 141 -19.11 -4.00 9.54
C ASN A 141 -19.87 -4.56 10.75
N PHE A 142 -19.30 -5.53 11.46
CA PHE A 142 -19.99 -6.24 12.56
C PHE A 142 -19.41 -5.97 13.94
N TYR A 143 -18.33 -5.22 14.02
CA TYR A 143 -17.79 -4.75 15.29
C TYR A 143 -18.37 -3.38 15.63
N VAL A 144 -19.48 -3.37 16.37
CA VAL A 144 -20.11 -2.13 16.81
C VAL A 144 -19.72 -1.86 18.26
N LEU A 145 -18.55 -1.24 18.47
CA LEU A 145 -18.19 -0.72 19.79
C LEU A 145 -18.72 0.69 20.01
N PRO A 146 -19.05 1.04 21.27
CA PRO A 146 -19.24 2.43 21.63
C PRO A 146 -17.92 3.20 21.49
N LEU A 147 -18.01 4.49 21.18
CA LEU A 147 -16.86 5.36 20.90
C LEU A 147 -15.78 5.32 21.99
N TRP A 148 -16.17 5.28 23.27
CA TRP A 148 -15.21 5.23 24.38
C TRP A 148 -14.37 3.94 24.37
N ALA A 149 -14.96 2.82 23.95
CA ALA A 149 -14.25 1.54 23.87
C ALA A 149 -13.32 1.52 22.65
N GLU A 150 -13.73 2.08 21.50
CA GLU A 150 -12.86 2.27 20.32
C GLU A 150 -11.66 3.18 20.65
N LEU A 151 -11.89 4.26 21.41
CA LEU A 151 -10.84 5.17 21.86
C LEU A 151 -9.77 4.49 22.72
N PHE A 152 -10.14 3.46 23.48
CA PHE A 152 -9.19 2.67 24.27
C PHE A 152 -8.55 1.53 23.46
N LEU A 153 -9.36 0.82 22.67
CA LEU A 153 -8.92 -0.35 21.92
C LEU A 153 -7.89 0.01 20.84
N LEU A 154 -8.13 1.07 20.07
CA LEU A 154 -7.24 1.48 18.99
C LEU A 154 -5.79 1.72 19.45
N PRO A 155 -5.51 2.59 20.44
CA PRO A 155 -4.14 2.81 20.92
C PRO A 155 -3.58 1.56 21.60
N PHE A 156 -4.40 0.78 22.31
CA PHE A 156 -3.98 -0.49 22.89
C PHE A 156 -3.44 -1.45 21.81
N LEU A 157 -4.18 -1.63 20.71
CA LEU A 157 -3.76 -2.47 19.60
C LEU A 157 -2.51 -1.93 18.90
N VAL A 158 -2.42 -0.61 18.71
CA VAL A 158 -1.23 0.03 18.10
C VAL A 158 0.01 -0.18 18.96
N VAL A 159 -0.08 0.09 20.27
CA VAL A 159 1.03 -0.11 21.21
C VAL A 159 1.42 -1.58 21.29
N LEU A 160 0.44 -2.49 21.35
CA LEU A 160 0.69 -3.93 21.34
C LEU A 160 1.42 -4.38 20.07
N ALA A 161 0.98 -3.92 18.89
CA ALA A 161 1.61 -4.23 17.62
C ALA A 161 3.05 -3.70 17.55
N ILE A 162 3.30 -2.47 18.02
CA ILE A 162 4.65 -1.90 18.09
C ILE A 162 5.54 -2.73 19.02
N MET A 163 5.04 -3.12 20.21
CA MET A 163 5.80 -3.94 21.15
C MET A 163 6.14 -5.31 20.58
N VAL A 164 5.19 -5.98 19.90
CA VAL A 164 5.44 -7.24 19.18
C VAL A 164 6.54 -7.05 18.12
N ALA A 165 6.44 -6.00 17.31
CA ALA A 165 7.42 -5.71 16.27
C ALA A 165 8.82 -5.49 16.84
N ILE A 166 8.94 -4.68 17.91
CA ILE A 166 10.22 -4.42 18.58
C ILE A 166 10.78 -5.70 19.20
N ALA A 167 9.97 -6.46 19.94
CA ALA A 167 10.40 -7.71 20.55
C ALA A 167 10.80 -8.78 19.52
N GLY A 168 10.26 -8.72 18.30
CA GLY A 168 10.64 -9.58 17.18
C GLY A 168 12.02 -9.30 16.58
N THR A 169 12.61 -8.13 16.82
CA THR A 169 13.88 -7.74 16.18
C THR A 169 15.10 -8.46 16.74
N LYS A 170 15.08 -8.86 18.02
CA LYS A 170 16.23 -9.47 18.70
C LYS A 170 15.83 -10.74 19.44
N LYS A 171 16.69 -11.76 19.36
CA LYS A 171 16.46 -13.07 20.00
C LYS A 171 16.33 -12.97 21.53
N GLU A 172 16.97 -11.98 22.15
CA GLU A 172 16.91 -11.71 23.60
C GLU A 172 15.48 -11.45 24.11
N PHE A 173 14.60 -10.92 23.27
CA PHE A 173 13.20 -10.64 23.62
C PHE A 173 12.22 -11.72 23.16
N SER A 174 12.71 -12.91 22.77
CA SER A 174 11.86 -13.98 22.24
C SER A 174 10.75 -14.43 23.19
N GLY A 175 10.99 -14.43 24.51
CA GLY A 175 9.96 -14.72 25.51
C GLY A 175 8.85 -13.66 25.55
N ALA A 176 9.23 -12.38 25.59
CA ALA A 176 8.29 -11.26 25.53
C ALA A 176 7.51 -11.25 24.21
N ASN A 177 8.18 -11.52 23.09
CA ASN A 177 7.52 -11.61 21.78
C ASN A 177 6.45 -12.70 21.76
N LYS A 178 6.74 -13.90 22.30
CA LYS A 178 5.73 -14.98 22.40
C LYS A 178 4.51 -14.54 23.21
N LEU A 179 4.73 -13.97 24.39
CA LEU A 179 3.63 -13.51 25.25
C LEU A 179 2.80 -12.41 24.58
N LEU A 180 3.44 -11.37 24.04
CA LEU A 180 2.78 -10.27 23.37
C LEU A 180 2.02 -10.74 22.12
N SER A 181 2.61 -11.65 21.34
CA SER A 181 1.95 -12.27 20.19
C SER A 181 0.75 -13.12 20.60
N SER A 182 0.83 -13.84 21.73
CA SER A 182 -0.30 -14.58 22.29
C SER A 182 -1.42 -13.63 22.74
N ILE A 183 -1.10 -12.54 23.43
CA ILE A 183 -2.09 -11.52 23.81
C ILE A 183 -2.76 -10.94 22.56
N MET A 184 -1.95 -10.57 21.55
CA MET A 184 -2.46 -10.02 20.28
C MET A 184 -3.36 -11.02 19.56
N SER A 185 -2.99 -12.30 19.55
CA SER A 185 -3.82 -13.36 18.98
C SER A 185 -5.13 -13.54 19.75
N ILE A 186 -5.10 -13.54 21.09
CA ILE A 186 -6.30 -13.68 21.93
C ILE A 186 -7.23 -12.48 21.71
N THR A 187 -6.69 -11.26 21.72
CA THR A 187 -7.47 -10.06 21.43
C THR A 187 -8.11 -10.15 20.05
N GLY A 188 -7.33 -10.48 19.01
CA GLY A 188 -7.85 -10.66 17.65
C GLY A 188 -8.96 -11.70 17.56
N THR A 189 -8.79 -12.85 18.22
CA THR A 189 -9.82 -13.90 18.26
C THR A 189 -11.09 -13.44 18.97
N LEU A 190 -10.99 -12.75 20.11
CA LEU A 190 -12.15 -12.23 20.83
C LEU A 190 -12.92 -11.21 19.99
N LEU A 191 -12.21 -10.31 19.30
CA LEU A 191 -12.82 -9.34 18.38
C LEU A 191 -13.56 -10.04 17.24
N LEU A 192 -12.92 -11.05 16.63
CA LEU A 192 -13.53 -11.84 15.56
C LEU A 192 -14.77 -12.61 16.06
N SER A 193 -14.68 -13.29 17.20
CA SER A 193 -15.82 -14.01 17.78
C SER A 193 -17.00 -13.08 18.09
N TYR A 194 -16.72 -11.88 18.60
CA TYR A 194 -17.74 -10.88 18.85
C TYR A 194 -18.39 -10.37 17.55
N SER A 195 -17.59 -10.11 16.50
CA SER A 195 -18.12 -9.78 15.18
C SER A 195 -18.96 -10.92 14.59
N VAL A 196 -18.58 -12.19 14.78
CA VAL A 196 -19.34 -13.34 14.29
C VAL A 196 -20.68 -13.42 15.00
N TYR A 197 -20.68 -13.23 16.32
CA TYR A 197 -21.89 -13.16 17.13
C TYR A 197 -22.86 -12.08 16.62
N ASN A 198 -22.37 -10.87 16.37
CA ASN A 198 -23.19 -9.77 15.84
C ASN A 198 -23.70 -10.04 14.41
N LEU A 199 -22.90 -10.71 13.57
CA LEU A 199 -23.34 -11.13 12.23
C LEU A 199 -24.50 -12.12 12.30
N ILE A 200 -24.42 -13.12 13.18
CA ILE A 200 -25.50 -14.12 13.33
C ILE A 200 -26.80 -13.43 13.76
N LEU A 201 -26.71 -12.43 14.63
CA LEU A 201 -27.88 -11.67 15.10
C LEU A 201 -28.46 -10.70 14.04
N ASN A 202 -27.62 -10.17 13.14
CA ASN A 202 -27.99 -9.12 12.18
C ASN A 202 -27.64 -9.51 10.73
N PHE A 203 -27.93 -10.75 10.35
CA PHE A 203 -27.50 -11.33 9.09
C PHE A 203 -28.07 -10.61 7.85
N GLU A 204 -29.28 -10.07 7.95
CA GLU A 204 -29.92 -9.33 6.85
C GLU A 204 -29.14 -8.08 6.43
N ASN A 205 -28.47 -7.41 7.38
CA ASN A 205 -27.62 -6.26 7.10
C ASN A 205 -26.29 -6.67 6.43
N PHE A 206 -25.87 -7.94 6.56
CA PHE A 206 -24.65 -8.46 5.94
C PHE A 206 -24.82 -8.72 4.45
N ILE A 207 -25.95 -9.32 4.04
CA ILE A 207 -26.25 -9.58 2.63
C ILE A 207 -26.76 -8.29 1.99
N SER A 208 -25.86 -7.31 1.89
CA SER A 208 -26.10 -6.07 1.17
C SER A 208 -25.10 -5.95 0.02
N ILE A 209 -25.50 -5.22 -1.02
CA ILE A 209 -24.61 -4.87 -2.13
C ILE A 209 -23.38 -4.09 -1.61
N ARG A 210 -23.56 -3.31 -0.55
CA ARG A 210 -22.51 -2.51 0.09
C ARG A 210 -21.42 -3.39 0.71
N THR A 211 -21.79 -4.39 1.50
CA THR A 211 -20.83 -5.33 2.09
C THR A 211 -20.06 -6.09 0.99
N ALA A 212 -20.75 -6.45 -0.09
CA ALA A 212 -20.10 -7.09 -1.23
C ALA A 212 -19.07 -6.16 -1.89
N GLN A 213 -19.38 -4.88 -2.05
CA GLN A 213 -18.45 -3.89 -2.58
C GLN A 213 -17.23 -3.72 -1.68
N GLU A 214 -17.41 -3.55 -0.37
CA GLU A 214 -16.31 -3.42 0.59
C GLU A 214 -15.38 -4.63 0.60
N PHE A 215 -15.92 -5.83 0.35
CA PHE A 215 -15.15 -7.07 0.22
C PHE A 215 -14.40 -7.19 -1.11
N PHE A 216 -15.08 -6.96 -2.23
CA PHE A 216 -14.52 -7.22 -3.56
C PHE A 216 -13.69 -6.06 -4.11
N LEU A 217 -14.04 -4.81 -3.79
CA LEU A 217 -13.36 -3.63 -4.32
C LEU A 217 -11.85 -3.63 -4.02
N PRO A 218 -11.38 -3.86 -2.79
CA PRO A 218 -9.94 -3.83 -2.51
C PRO A 218 -9.19 -5.00 -3.18
N THR A 219 -9.88 -6.13 -3.40
CA THR A 219 -9.36 -7.26 -4.16
C THR A 219 -9.23 -6.91 -5.65
N LEU A 220 -10.24 -6.27 -6.24
CA LEU A 220 -10.22 -5.78 -7.62
C LEU A 220 -9.12 -4.73 -7.82
N LEU A 221 -8.94 -3.80 -6.88
CA LEU A 221 -7.85 -2.82 -6.91
C LEU A 221 -6.47 -3.49 -6.85
N THR A 222 -6.33 -4.53 -6.02
CA THR A 222 -5.09 -5.32 -5.94
C THR A 222 -4.80 -6.02 -7.26
N ILE A 223 -5.82 -6.63 -7.88
CA ILE A 223 -5.67 -7.28 -9.19
C ILE A 223 -5.31 -6.25 -10.27
N ALA A 224 -6.01 -5.11 -10.29
CA ALA A 224 -5.78 -4.02 -11.21
C ALA A 224 -4.38 -3.41 -11.05
N ALA A 225 -3.84 -3.33 -9.83
CA ALA A 225 -2.51 -2.78 -9.58
C ALA A 225 -1.37 -3.64 -10.15
N ILE A 226 -1.59 -4.94 -10.38
CA ILE A 226 -0.54 -5.88 -10.79
C ILE A 226 0.11 -5.53 -12.12
N PRO A 227 -0.64 -5.27 -13.21
CA PRO A 227 -0.05 -4.81 -14.47
C PRO A 227 0.92 -3.65 -14.26
N TYR A 228 0.52 -2.65 -13.49
CA TYR A 228 1.37 -1.50 -13.18
C TYR A 228 2.62 -1.92 -12.39
N LEU A 229 2.48 -2.69 -11.32
CA LEU A 229 3.59 -3.12 -10.47
C LEU A 229 4.58 -4.03 -11.21
N TYR A 230 4.08 -4.85 -12.15
CA TYR A 230 4.92 -5.65 -13.03
C TYR A 230 5.76 -4.78 -13.96
N LEU A 231 5.14 -3.76 -14.59
CA LEU A 231 5.85 -2.81 -15.44
C LEU A 231 6.88 -1.99 -14.64
N LEU A 232 6.54 -1.60 -13.41
CA LEU A 232 7.47 -0.91 -12.52
C LEU A 232 8.66 -1.80 -12.13
N ALA A 233 8.42 -3.08 -11.84
CA ALA A 233 9.48 -4.05 -11.56
C ALA A 233 10.40 -4.26 -12.77
N LEU A 234 9.82 -4.31 -13.98
CA LEU A 234 10.55 -4.40 -15.24
C LEU A 234 11.40 -3.16 -15.49
N TYR A 235 10.82 -1.96 -15.34
CA TYR A 235 11.52 -0.70 -15.46
C TYR A 235 12.71 -0.62 -14.49
N SER A 236 12.50 -0.98 -13.22
CA SER A 236 13.53 -0.99 -12.19
C SER A 236 14.69 -1.93 -12.52
N ALA A 237 14.38 -3.12 -13.06
CA ALA A 237 15.39 -4.08 -13.50
C ALA A 237 16.21 -3.54 -14.69
N TYR A 238 15.56 -2.92 -15.68
CA TYR A 238 16.25 -2.27 -16.81
C TYR A 238 17.15 -1.12 -16.35
N GLN A 239 16.63 -0.24 -15.49
CA GLN A 239 17.37 0.90 -14.98
C GLN A 239 18.65 0.45 -14.25
N THR A 240 18.52 -0.56 -13.38
CA THR A 240 19.66 -1.14 -12.65
C THR A 240 20.71 -1.69 -13.59
N LEU A 241 20.29 -2.47 -14.59
CA LEU A 241 21.19 -3.07 -15.56
C LEU A 241 21.88 -2.00 -16.43
N PHE A 242 21.13 -1.00 -16.90
CA PHE A 242 21.66 0.08 -17.74
C PHE A 242 22.61 1.02 -17.00
N MET A 243 22.38 1.26 -15.71
CA MET A 243 23.32 2.00 -14.86
C MET A 243 24.63 1.22 -14.72
N ARG A 244 24.59 -0.09 -14.48
CA ARG A 244 25.78 -0.93 -14.42
C ARG A 244 26.53 -0.97 -15.75
N LEU A 245 25.85 -1.11 -16.88
CA LEU A 245 26.48 -1.05 -18.20
C LEU A 245 27.17 0.28 -18.46
N ASN A 246 26.58 1.41 -18.04
CA ASN A 246 27.21 2.73 -18.16
C ASN A 246 28.48 2.85 -17.32
N THR A 247 28.55 2.18 -16.16
CA THR A 247 29.77 2.18 -15.34
C THR A 247 30.86 1.27 -15.90
N LEU A 248 30.49 0.20 -16.61
CA LEU A 248 31.44 -0.79 -17.15
C LEU A 248 31.97 -0.39 -18.54
N ILE A 249 31.11 0.17 -19.40
CA ILE A 249 31.43 0.52 -20.78
C ILE A 249 31.64 2.03 -20.88
N LYS A 250 32.90 2.46 -20.96
CA LYS A 250 33.26 3.89 -21.10
C LYS A 250 32.78 4.50 -22.43
N ASN A 251 32.66 3.70 -23.49
CA ASN A 251 32.16 4.16 -24.79
C ASN A 251 30.63 4.26 -24.79
N LYS A 252 30.11 5.51 -24.78
CA LYS A 252 28.67 5.80 -24.75
C LYS A 252 27.91 5.24 -25.96
N GLN A 253 28.49 5.23 -27.16
CA GLN A 253 27.83 4.74 -28.36
C GLN A 253 27.65 3.21 -28.32
N LEU A 254 28.70 2.50 -27.88
CA LEU A 254 28.66 1.05 -27.69
C LEU A 254 27.65 0.66 -26.59
N ALA A 255 27.66 1.38 -25.46
CA ALA A 255 26.70 1.17 -24.38
C ALA A 255 25.25 1.35 -24.87
N SER A 256 24.96 2.37 -25.70
CA SER A 256 23.61 2.60 -26.23
C SER A 256 23.15 1.48 -27.16
N LYS A 257 24.03 0.97 -28.03
CA LYS A 257 23.71 -0.16 -28.93
C LYS A 257 23.36 -1.42 -28.15
N ILE A 258 24.12 -1.71 -27.09
CA ILE A 258 23.89 -2.88 -26.23
C ILE A 258 22.55 -2.74 -25.49
N LYS A 259 22.25 -1.55 -24.93
CA LYS A 259 20.96 -1.30 -24.27
C LYS A 259 19.77 -1.55 -25.19
N LEU A 260 19.86 -1.08 -26.44
CA LEU A 260 18.81 -1.30 -27.44
C LEU A 260 18.64 -2.79 -27.77
N LYS A 261 19.75 -3.53 -27.97
CA LYS A 261 19.71 -4.99 -28.17
C LYS A 261 19.05 -5.71 -26.98
N ILE A 262 19.37 -5.32 -25.75
CA ILE A 262 18.78 -5.93 -24.54
C ILE A 262 17.29 -5.59 -24.44
N LEU A 263 16.87 -4.37 -24.76
CA LEU A 263 15.46 -3.98 -24.75
C LEU A 263 14.65 -4.76 -25.79
N LEU A 264 15.14 -4.82 -27.04
CA LEU A 264 14.53 -5.55 -28.14
C LEU A 264 14.55 -7.08 -27.97
N ARG A 265 15.39 -7.62 -27.09
CA ARG A 265 15.46 -9.07 -26.88
C ARG A 265 14.69 -9.52 -25.63
N PHE A 266 14.81 -8.78 -24.53
CA PHE A 266 14.21 -9.17 -23.24
C PHE A 266 12.77 -8.67 -23.05
N HIS A 267 12.28 -7.71 -23.83
CA HIS A 267 10.89 -7.21 -23.82
C HIS A 267 10.25 -7.19 -22.40
N PHE A 268 9.31 -8.09 -22.13
CA PHE A 268 8.60 -8.23 -20.85
C PHE A 268 9.10 -9.40 -19.98
N ASN A 269 10.23 -10.02 -20.30
CA ASN A 269 10.77 -11.15 -19.56
C ASN A 269 11.60 -10.69 -18.35
N LEU A 270 10.89 -10.41 -17.25
CA LEU A 270 11.48 -9.94 -16.00
C LEU A 270 12.42 -10.97 -15.35
N SER A 271 12.12 -12.26 -15.44
CA SER A 271 12.95 -13.31 -14.84
C SER A 271 14.32 -13.40 -15.54
N ALA A 272 14.33 -13.40 -16.87
CA ALA A 272 15.56 -13.45 -17.65
C ALA A 272 16.38 -12.16 -17.50
N LEU A 273 15.73 -10.99 -17.44
CA LEU A 273 16.41 -9.71 -17.18
C LEU A 273 17.07 -9.68 -15.80
N ARG A 274 16.42 -10.27 -14.78
CA ARG A 274 17.00 -10.39 -13.44
C ARG A 274 18.19 -11.34 -13.39
N LYS A 275 18.11 -12.50 -14.05
CA LYS A 275 19.26 -13.42 -14.20
C LYS A 275 20.46 -12.68 -14.81
N LEU A 276 20.23 -11.95 -15.91
CA LEU A 276 21.26 -11.15 -16.57
C LEU A 276 21.82 -10.06 -15.64
N SER A 277 20.95 -9.36 -14.91
CA SER A 277 21.37 -8.35 -13.93
C SER A 277 22.15 -8.95 -12.76
N ALA A 278 21.97 -10.22 -12.42
CA ALA A 278 22.68 -10.89 -11.33
C ALA A 278 24.10 -11.34 -11.71
N LEU A 279 24.45 -11.34 -13.01
CA LEU A 279 25.79 -11.70 -13.47
C LEU A 279 26.87 -10.77 -12.91
N ARG A 280 28.09 -11.30 -12.75
CA ARG A 280 29.25 -10.49 -12.33
C ARG A 280 29.61 -9.47 -13.41
N SER A 281 30.21 -8.35 -12.98
CA SER A 281 30.69 -7.29 -13.88
C SER A 281 31.62 -7.82 -14.98
N SER A 282 32.50 -8.77 -14.68
CA SER A 282 33.39 -9.41 -15.66
C SER A 282 32.63 -10.19 -16.74
N GLN A 283 31.58 -10.91 -16.37
CA GLN A 283 30.73 -11.65 -17.30
C GLN A 283 29.92 -10.71 -18.19
N LEU A 284 29.40 -9.61 -17.63
CA LEU A 284 28.68 -8.59 -18.38
C LEU A 284 29.56 -7.88 -19.43
N VAL A 285 30.86 -7.74 -19.15
CA VAL A 285 31.84 -7.16 -20.09
C VAL A 285 32.16 -8.15 -21.22
N ASN A 286 32.30 -9.45 -20.94
CA ASN A 286 32.51 -10.46 -21.99
C ASN A 286 31.31 -10.59 -22.93
N ILE A 287 30.08 -10.63 -22.37
CA ILE A 287 28.81 -10.69 -23.11
C ILE A 287 28.61 -9.46 -24.02
N SER A 288 29.27 -8.34 -23.73
CA SER A 288 29.17 -7.12 -24.55
C SER A 288 29.90 -7.22 -25.90
N GLY A 289 30.69 -8.27 -26.13
CA GLY A 289 31.22 -8.63 -27.45
C GLY A 289 30.14 -9.23 -28.35
N GLU A 290 30.08 -8.80 -29.61
CA GLU A 290 28.98 -9.07 -30.56
C GLU A 290 28.57 -10.54 -30.76
N LYS A 291 29.38 -11.52 -30.32
CA LYS A 291 29.13 -12.96 -30.47
C LYS A 291 28.63 -13.68 -29.19
N GLU A 292 28.67 -13.07 -28.01
CA GLU A 292 28.39 -13.76 -26.73
C GLU A 292 27.04 -13.40 -26.07
N ILE A 293 26.28 -12.47 -26.65
CA ILE A 293 24.89 -12.24 -26.21
C ILE A 293 24.06 -13.50 -26.43
N ASP A 294 24.27 -14.22 -27.54
CA ASP A 294 23.51 -15.45 -27.85
C ASP A 294 23.87 -16.64 -26.94
N SER A 295 25.09 -16.75 -26.41
CA SER A 295 25.49 -17.82 -25.49
C SER A 295 25.02 -17.59 -24.05
N ALA A 296 25.11 -16.35 -23.55
CA ALA A 296 24.53 -15.98 -22.25
C ALA A 296 22.99 -16.11 -22.23
N LEU A 297 22.36 -16.13 -23.41
CA LEU A 297 20.92 -16.36 -23.59
C LEU A 297 20.52 -17.83 -23.50
N GLU A 298 21.39 -18.79 -23.85
CA GLU A 298 21.10 -20.23 -23.65
C GLU A 298 21.16 -20.63 -22.17
N GLU A 299 22.13 -20.10 -21.41
CA GLU A 299 22.20 -20.32 -19.95
C GLU A 299 21.03 -19.66 -19.19
N ALA A 300 20.42 -18.61 -19.75
CA ALA A 300 19.38 -17.83 -19.08
C ALA A 300 17.95 -18.34 -19.31
N ARG A 301 17.74 -19.31 -20.22
CA ARG A 301 16.44 -19.97 -20.45
C ARG A 301 15.97 -20.75 -19.22
#